data_AF-A0A124FLA3-F1
#
_entry.id   AF-A0A124FLA3-F1
#
_cell.length_a   1.000
_cell.length_b   1.000
_cell.length_c   1.000
_cell.angle_alpha   90.00
_cell.angle_beta   90.00
_cell.angle_gamma   90.00
#
_symmetry.space_group_name_H-M   'P 1'
#
loop_
_entity.id
_entity.type
_entity.pdbx_description
1 polymer ?
#
loop_
_entity_poly.entity_id
_entity_poly.type
_entity_poly.pdbx_seq_one_letter_code
_entity_poly.pdbx_strand_id
1 'polypeptide(L)'
;GVWLAFFLLQEPKILRRFRMTLWATAIVTFAWTILCFALTGNMEGPFSHHNTMGAHALFLLSPTLAYFFDERLSPREATLAFFALLGSCVMLFLSFSSGAWAGGAVVLLFSLLFLRRDVRLCWRRVCLLLLCGVSLVGISILVDKTLVQLLLRELSQLASAGDIEAFSNNRSLLWQAAWNMTQNSPILGHGWKSFKELFPAFAPEGWKWGAPPAPHNGYLTLLVSGGFPLFLAYLALQWRMIESAYRAFKGGMHRHHAVAALSLVVGQLVYSMGGSHFDARQTVGCIAWALMGLALALGRK
;
A
#
# COMPACT_ATOMS: atom_id res chain seq x y z
N GLY A 1 -10.78 11.59 7.88
CA GLY A 1 -10.01 11.73 6.64
C GLY A 1 -10.20 13.09 5.99
N VAL A 2 -11.33 13.31 5.32
CA VAL A 2 -11.61 14.54 4.55
C VAL A 2 -11.57 15.82 5.40
N TRP A 3 -12.16 15.81 6.60
CA TRP A 3 -12.13 16.95 7.52
C TRP A 3 -10.70 17.30 7.96
N LEU A 4 -9.90 16.29 8.36
CA LEU A 4 -8.48 16.46 8.67
C LEU A 4 -7.72 17.06 7.48
N ALA A 5 -7.94 16.52 6.28
CA ALA A 5 -7.30 17.00 5.06
C ALA A 5 -7.67 18.45 4.69
N PHE A 6 -8.89 18.88 4.97
CA PHE A 6 -9.29 20.27 4.80
C PHE A 6 -8.48 21.21 5.72
N PHE A 7 -8.30 20.83 6.99
CA PHE A 7 -7.41 21.56 7.90
C PHE A 7 -5.93 21.53 7.47
N LEU A 8 -5.44 20.40 6.95
CA LEU A 8 -4.07 20.27 6.45
C LEU A 8 -3.77 21.27 5.32
N LEU A 9 -4.75 21.57 4.46
CA LEU A 9 -4.58 22.43 3.30
C LEU A 9 -4.72 23.93 3.58
N GLN A 10 -5.30 24.31 4.72
CA GLN A 10 -5.49 25.72 5.07
C GLN A 10 -4.21 26.38 5.59
N GLU A 11 -3.32 25.60 6.23
CA GLU A 11 -2.11 26.13 6.86
C GLU A 11 -0.84 25.41 6.37
N PRO A 12 0.08 26.11 5.67
CA PRO A 12 1.34 25.52 5.21
C PRO A 12 2.18 24.89 6.33
N LYS A 13 2.11 25.45 7.54
CA LYS A 13 2.78 24.91 8.74
C LYS A 13 2.22 23.54 9.12
N ILE A 14 0.90 23.34 9.02
CA ILE A 14 0.24 22.06 9.32
C ILE A 14 0.60 21.03 8.26
N LEU A 15 0.59 21.41 6.97
CA LEU A 15 0.99 20.52 5.88
C LEU A 15 2.43 20.03 6.03
N ARG A 16 3.34 20.91 6.45
CA ARG A 16 4.72 20.55 6.79
C ARG A 16 4.79 19.57 7.96
N ARG A 17 4.02 19.80 9.03
CA ARG A 17 3.96 18.87 10.18
C ARG A 17 3.45 17.50 9.76
N PHE A 18 2.41 17.44 8.93
CA PHE A 18 1.88 16.18 8.40
C PHE A 18 2.95 15.40 7.60
N ARG A 19 3.69 16.08 6.72
CA ARG A 19 4.83 15.48 6.00
C ARG A 19 5.89 14.94 6.96
N MET A 20 6.25 15.70 7.99
CA MET A 20 7.22 15.29 9.00
C MET A 20 6.74 14.06 9.78
N THR A 21 5.44 13.99 10.12
CA THR A 21 4.85 12.82 10.77
C THR A 21 4.97 11.58 9.88
N LEU A 22 4.66 11.68 8.58
CA LEU A 22 4.79 10.56 7.65
C LEU A 22 6.25 10.07 7.55
N TRP A 23 7.22 10.99 7.47
CA TRP A 23 8.63 10.63 7.46
C TRP A 23 9.08 9.98 8.77
N ALA A 24 8.68 10.54 9.91
CA ALA A 24 8.99 9.98 11.21
C ALA A 24 8.39 8.57 11.36
N THR A 25 7.15 8.35 10.93
CA THR A 25 6.53 7.02 10.92
C THR A 25 7.36 6.04 10.08
N ALA A 26 7.69 6.39 8.83
CA ALA A 26 8.48 5.54 7.96
C ALA A 26 9.85 5.17 8.53
N ILE A 27 10.55 6.16 9.11
CA ILE A 27 11.88 5.97 9.70
C ILE A 27 11.79 5.09 10.95
N VAL A 28 10.83 5.36 11.84
CA VAL A 28 10.68 4.59 13.10
C VAL A 28 10.28 3.15 12.82
N THR A 29 9.31 2.90 11.94
CA THR A 29 8.91 1.53 11.59
C THR A 29 10.04 0.80 10.88
N PHE A 30 10.77 1.47 9.99
CA PHE A 30 11.94 0.88 9.33
C PHE A 30 13.05 0.52 10.31
N ALA A 31 13.43 1.46 11.20
CA ALA A 31 14.46 1.20 12.20
C ALA A 31 14.08 0.04 13.13
N TRP A 32 12.81 -0.04 13.53
CA TRP A 32 12.30 -1.15 14.31
C TRP A 32 12.32 -2.48 13.54
N THR A 33 11.93 -2.49 12.26
CA THR A 33 12.02 -3.68 11.40
C THR A 33 13.46 -4.18 11.30
N ILE A 34 14.43 -3.31 11.05
CA ILE A 34 15.84 -3.69 10.97
C ILE A 34 16.37 -4.20 12.31
N LEU A 35 15.99 -3.55 13.42
CA LEU A 35 16.37 -3.99 14.76
C LEU A 35 15.79 -5.38 15.08
N CYS A 36 14.51 -5.61 14.82
CA CYS A 36 13.89 -6.92 14.99
C CYS A 36 14.56 -7.99 14.13
N PHE A 37 14.86 -7.67 12.87
CA PHE A 37 15.55 -8.60 11.98
C PHE A 37 16.95 -8.95 12.52
N ALA A 38 17.71 -7.95 12.95
CA ALA A 38 19.05 -8.16 13.50
C ALA A 38 19.05 -8.98 14.80
N LEU A 39 18.04 -8.81 15.66
CA LEU A 39 17.95 -9.49 16.96
C LEU A 39 17.32 -10.88 16.90
N THR A 40 16.36 -11.10 16.00
CA THR A 40 15.50 -12.29 16.02
C THR A 40 15.44 -13.04 14.69
N GLY A 41 16.00 -12.47 13.61
CA GLY A 41 15.78 -12.95 12.24
C GLY A 41 14.37 -12.65 11.70
N ASN A 42 13.48 -12.07 12.50
CA ASN A 42 12.11 -11.76 12.07
C ASN A 42 12.04 -10.44 11.29
N MET A 43 11.55 -10.52 10.05
CA MET A 43 11.37 -9.39 9.13
C MET A 43 10.08 -8.59 9.33
N GLU A 44 9.16 -9.02 10.19
CA GLU A 44 7.85 -8.41 10.36
C GLU A 44 7.89 -7.13 11.21
N GLY A 45 8.98 -6.89 11.94
CA GLY A 45 9.18 -5.66 12.72
C GLY A 45 8.05 -5.43 13.73
N PRO A 46 7.39 -4.25 13.73
CA PRO A 46 6.30 -3.96 14.66
C PRO A 46 4.96 -4.52 14.19
N PHE A 47 4.92 -5.22 13.04
CA PHE A 47 3.70 -5.67 12.41
C PHE A 47 3.39 -7.12 12.78
N SER A 48 2.10 -7.47 12.74
CA SER A 48 1.64 -8.82 13.06
C SER A 48 1.93 -9.86 11.96
N HIS A 49 2.28 -9.40 10.75
CA HIS A 49 2.56 -10.24 9.60
C HIS A 49 3.29 -9.45 8.51
N HIS A 50 4.15 -10.10 7.73
CA HIS A 50 4.87 -9.48 6.60
C HIS A 50 3.96 -8.79 5.56
N ASN A 51 2.73 -9.29 5.33
CA ASN A 51 1.77 -8.64 4.42
C ASN A 51 1.28 -7.28 4.95
N THR A 52 1.14 -7.15 6.27
CA THR A 52 0.77 -5.88 6.92
C THR A 52 1.92 -4.88 6.80
N MET A 53 3.17 -5.33 6.93
CA MET A 53 4.36 -4.52 6.65
C MET A 53 4.36 -4.02 5.20
N GLY A 54 4.10 -4.91 4.23
CA GLY A 54 4.03 -4.54 2.81
C GLY A 54 2.94 -3.51 2.52
N ALA A 55 1.75 -3.68 3.11
CA ALA A 55 0.68 -2.69 3.04
C ALA A 55 1.14 -1.34 3.61
N HIS A 56 1.69 -1.33 4.83
CA HIS A 56 2.14 -0.12 5.49
C HIS A 56 3.21 0.62 4.68
N ALA A 57 4.19 -0.12 4.16
CA ALA A 57 5.23 0.40 3.29
C ALA A 57 4.66 0.98 2.00
N LEU A 58 3.67 0.34 1.37
CA LEU A 58 2.97 0.88 0.19
C LEU A 58 2.30 2.23 0.49
N PHE A 59 1.57 2.33 1.61
CA PHE A 59 0.88 3.55 2.01
C PHE A 59 1.84 4.72 2.29
N LEU A 60 3.02 4.43 2.82
CA LEU A 60 4.08 5.42 3.03
C LEU A 60 4.91 5.71 1.78
N LEU A 61 5.09 4.73 0.90
CA LEU A 61 5.90 4.87 -0.32
C LEU A 61 5.41 6.04 -1.15
N SER A 62 4.10 6.16 -1.35
CA SER A 62 3.53 7.21 -2.19
C SER A 62 3.89 8.64 -1.73
N PRO A 63 3.54 9.09 -0.51
CA PRO A 63 3.90 10.42 -0.06
C PRO A 63 5.41 10.60 0.12
N THR A 64 6.14 9.59 0.58
CA THR A 64 7.60 9.71 0.75
C THR A 64 8.31 9.90 -0.59
N LEU A 65 7.91 9.16 -1.62
CA LEU A 65 8.44 9.27 -2.97
C LEU A 65 8.10 10.62 -3.60
N ALA A 66 6.85 11.06 -3.51
CA ALA A 66 6.43 12.33 -4.09
C ALA A 66 7.14 13.53 -3.44
N TYR A 67 7.32 13.53 -2.12
CA TYR A 67 8.00 14.63 -1.43
C TYR A 67 9.51 14.57 -1.56
N PHE A 68 10.10 13.40 -1.77
CA PHE A 68 11.55 13.26 -1.99
C PHE A 68 12.04 14.07 -3.20
N PHE A 69 11.19 14.23 -4.21
CA PHE A 69 11.45 15.03 -5.40
C PHE A 69 11.13 16.52 -5.26
N ASP A 70 10.69 16.98 -4.08
CA ASP A 70 10.44 18.40 -3.86
C ASP A 70 11.78 19.15 -3.73
N GLU A 71 12.07 20.02 -4.69
CA GLU A 71 13.30 20.81 -4.72
C GLU A 71 13.34 21.88 -3.62
N ARG A 72 12.19 22.20 -3.04
CA ARG A 72 12.06 23.23 -1.99
C ARG A 72 12.39 22.70 -0.60
N LEU A 73 12.81 21.44 -0.48
CA LEU A 73 13.20 20.86 0.81
C LEU A 73 14.47 21.52 1.34
N SER A 74 14.44 21.92 2.61
CA SER A 74 15.68 22.25 3.33
C SER A 74 16.60 21.02 3.42
N PRO A 75 17.92 21.17 3.60
CA PRO A 75 18.85 20.04 3.70
C PRO A 75 18.43 18.99 4.74
N ARG A 76 17.94 19.45 5.91
CA ARG A 76 17.43 18.56 6.96
C ARG A 76 16.21 17.77 6.50
N GLU A 77 15.27 18.41 5.80
CA GLU A 77 14.09 17.74 5.27
C GLU A 77 14.43 16.76 4.15
N ALA A 78 15.39 17.09 3.28
CA ALA A 78 15.88 16.19 2.24
C ALA A 78 16.49 14.92 2.84
N THR A 79 17.25 15.04 3.93
CA THR A 79 17.79 13.89 4.68
C THR A 79 16.68 13.03 5.29
N LEU A 80 15.67 13.64 5.91
CA LEU A 80 14.53 12.90 6.45
C LEU A 80 13.71 12.21 5.36
N ALA A 81 13.47 12.89 4.24
CA ALA A 81 12.80 12.32 3.08
C ALA A 81 13.58 11.13 2.51
N PHE A 82 14.91 11.23 2.46
CA PHE A 82 15.79 10.14 2.02
C PHE A 82 15.63 8.89 2.90
N PHE A 83 15.78 9.02 4.22
CA PHE A 83 15.65 7.86 5.11
C PHE A 83 14.23 7.30 5.15
N ALA A 84 13.21 8.16 5.08
CA ALA A 84 11.82 7.73 5.02
C ALA A 84 11.51 6.93 3.74
N LEU A 85 12.00 7.41 2.58
CA LEU A 85 11.83 6.72 1.31
C LEU A 85 12.64 5.42 1.27
N LEU A 86 13.90 5.44 1.73
CA LEU A 86 14.74 4.25 1.85
C LEU A 86 14.05 3.19 2.69
N GLY A 87 13.57 3.56 3.87
CA GLY A 87 12.86 2.66 4.77
C GLY A 87 11.58 2.09 4.15
N SER A 88 10.80 2.93 3.47
CA SER A 88 9.58 2.49 2.77
C SER A 88 9.90 1.50 1.64
N CYS A 89 10.93 1.76 0.83
CA CYS A 89 11.36 0.85 -0.24
C CYS A 89 11.88 -0.49 0.31
N VAL A 90 12.71 -0.45 1.35
CA VAL A 90 13.29 -1.66 1.95
C VAL A 90 12.21 -2.50 2.63
N MET A 91 11.33 -1.90 3.45
CA MET A 91 10.20 -2.62 4.06
C MET A 91 9.26 -3.20 2.99
N LEU A 92 8.99 -2.46 1.91
CA LEU A 92 8.16 -2.96 0.81
C LEU A 92 8.80 -4.18 0.16
N PHE A 93 10.10 -4.13 -0.14
CA PHE A 93 10.83 -5.26 -0.72
C PHE A 93 10.82 -6.46 0.24
N LEU A 94 11.23 -6.27 1.49
CA LEU A 94 11.30 -7.33 2.51
C LEU A 94 9.93 -7.87 2.96
N SER A 95 8.84 -7.26 2.52
CA SER A 95 7.49 -7.76 2.82
C SER A 95 7.16 -9.08 2.12
N PHE A 96 7.91 -9.44 1.06
CA PHE A 96 7.66 -10.62 0.21
C PHE A 96 6.16 -10.82 -0.05
N SER A 97 5.52 -9.74 -0.48
CA SER A 97 4.09 -9.66 -0.72
C SER A 97 3.87 -9.20 -2.14
N SER A 98 3.63 -10.14 -3.05
CA SER A 98 3.38 -9.89 -4.47
C SER A 98 2.32 -8.79 -4.71
N GLY A 99 1.25 -8.76 -3.91
CA GLY A 99 0.24 -7.70 -3.96
C GLY A 99 0.77 -6.31 -3.56
N ALA A 100 1.62 -6.24 -2.52
CA ALA A 100 2.26 -4.98 -2.13
C ALA A 100 3.28 -4.52 -3.17
N TRP A 101 4.05 -5.44 -3.74
CA TRP A 101 5.00 -5.15 -4.82
C TRP A 101 4.30 -4.62 -6.07
N ALA A 102 3.20 -5.25 -6.49
CA ALA A 102 2.40 -4.80 -7.63
C ALA A 102 1.82 -3.39 -7.39
N GLY A 103 1.23 -3.17 -6.22
CA GLY A 103 0.75 -1.83 -5.83
C GLY A 103 1.87 -0.79 -5.79
N GLY A 104 3.03 -1.15 -5.25
CA GLY A 104 4.20 -0.28 -5.15
C GLY A 104 4.81 0.06 -6.50
N ALA A 105 4.85 -0.90 -7.43
CA ALA A 105 5.26 -0.68 -8.81
C ALA A 105 4.35 0.33 -9.51
N VAL A 106 3.04 0.27 -9.27
CA VAL A 106 2.08 1.26 -9.78
C VAL A 106 2.27 2.64 -9.13
N VAL A 107 2.52 2.70 -7.81
CA VAL A 107 2.87 3.96 -7.12
C VAL A 107 4.12 4.58 -7.75
N LEU A 108 5.16 3.77 -7.99
CA LEU A 108 6.41 4.20 -8.59
C LEU A 108 6.17 4.70 -10.01
N LEU A 109 5.48 3.92 -10.86
CA LEU A 109 5.15 4.28 -12.23
C LEU A 109 4.43 5.62 -12.30
N PHE A 110 3.34 5.78 -11.56
CA PHE A 110 2.57 7.04 -11.57
C PHE A 110 3.40 8.21 -11.06
N SER A 111 4.14 8.04 -9.95
CA SER A 111 4.99 9.11 -9.41
C SER A 111 6.08 9.53 -10.41
N LEU A 112 6.76 8.59 -11.05
CA LEU A 112 7.78 8.88 -12.07
C LEU A 112 7.19 9.54 -13.31
N LEU A 113 6.03 9.10 -13.79
CA LEU A 113 5.35 9.71 -14.94
C LEU A 113 5.01 11.18 -14.68
N PHE A 114 4.42 11.47 -13.51
CA PHE A 114 3.96 12.82 -13.17
C PHE A 114 5.06 13.74 -12.62
N LEU A 115 6.17 13.20 -12.10
CA LEU A 115 7.31 13.94 -11.55
C LEU A 115 8.62 13.77 -12.35
N ARG A 116 8.54 13.30 -13.61
CA ARG A 116 9.72 13.01 -14.46
C ARG A 116 10.78 14.11 -14.53
N ARG A 117 10.35 15.38 -14.51
CA ARG A 117 11.26 16.55 -14.53
C ARG A 117 12.02 16.67 -13.22
N ASP A 118 11.31 16.52 -12.10
CA ASP A 118 11.84 16.64 -10.75
C ASP A 118 12.79 15.46 -10.44
N VAL A 119 12.49 14.27 -10.95
CA VAL A 119 13.37 13.08 -10.89
C VAL A 119 14.73 13.36 -11.53
N ARG A 120 14.74 13.97 -12.73
CA ARG A 120 15.98 14.31 -13.43
C ARG A 120 16.83 15.30 -12.64
N LEU A 121 16.20 16.23 -11.95
CA LEU A 121 16.88 17.23 -11.13
C LEU A 121 17.44 16.61 -9.84
N CYS A 122 16.76 15.60 -9.29
CA CYS A 122 17.17 14.87 -8.09
C CYS A 122 18.04 13.61 -8.36
N TRP A 123 18.58 13.41 -9.56
CA TRP A 123 19.19 12.13 -9.98
C TRP A 123 20.29 11.62 -9.03
N ARG A 124 21.13 12.50 -8.48
CA ARG A 124 22.19 12.10 -7.52
C ARG A 124 21.61 11.48 -6.26
N ARG A 125 20.50 12.04 -5.74
CA ARG A 125 19.81 11.51 -4.58
C ARG A 125 19.17 10.16 -4.89
N VAL A 126 18.64 10.00 -6.11
CA VAL A 126 18.09 8.72 -6.60
C VAL A 126 19.18 7.66 -6.70
N CYS A 127 20.33 7.97 -7.30
CA CYS A 127 21.45 7.04 -7.38
C CYS A 127 21.93 6.60 -5.99
N LEU A 128 22.04 7.55 -5.05
CA LEU A 128 22.40 7.23 -3.67
C LEU A 128 21.34 6.35 -2.99
N LEU A 129 20.06 6.63 -3.21
CA LEU A 129 18.95 5.84 -2.66
C LEU A 129 19.00 4.40 -3.18
N LEU A 130 19.21 4.22 -4.48
CA LEU A 130 19.35 2.91 -5.11
C LEU A 130 20.57 2.17 -4.57
N LEU A 131 21.72 2.84 -4.45
CA LEU A 131 22.93 2.27 -3.88
C LEU A 131 22.69 1.79 -2.44
N CYS A 132 22.15 2.65 -1.58
CA CYS A 132 21.85 2.30 -0.20
C CYS A 132 20.82 1.17 -0.10
N GLY A 133 19.77 1.20 -0.92
CA GLY A 133 18.73 0.17 -0.95
C GLY A 133 19.27 -1.19 -1.37
N VAL A 134 20.02 -1.25 -2.48
CA VAL A 134 20.65 -2.48 -2.97
C VAL A 134 21.65 -3.01 -1.96
N SER A 135 22.50 -2.16 -1.38
CA SER A 135 23.46 -2.57 -0.35
C SER A 135 22.76 -3.15 0.88
N LEU A 136 21.70 -2.50 1.37
CA LEU A 136 20.96 -3.01 2.54
C LEU A 136 20.29 -4.35 2.25
N VAL A 137 19.61 -4.48 1.10
CA VAL A 137 19.00 -5.75 0.69
C VAL A 137 20.06 -6.85 0.51
N GLY A 138 21.19 -6.52 -0.12
CA GLY A 138 22.31 -7.44 -0.29
C GLY A 138 22.88 -7.92 1.03
N ILE A 139 23.09 -6.99 1.99
CA ILE A 139 23.54 -7.34 3.35
C ILE A 139 22.50 -8.24 4.04
N SER A 140 21.21 -7.92 3.97
CA SER A 140 20.15 -8.75 4.55
C SER A 140 20.18 -10.18 3.99
N ILE A 141 20.39 -10.35 2.68
CA ILE A 141 20.51 -11.67 2.03
C ILE A 141 21.77 -12.42 2.48
N LEU A 142 22.89 -11.72 2.71
CA LEU A 142 24.11 -12.33 3.22
C LEU A 142 23.95 -12.80 4.67
N VAL A 143 23.18 -12.07 5.47
CA VAL A 143 22.86 -12.42 6.86
C VAL A 143 21.90 -13.61 6.92
N ASP A 144 20.87 -13.61 6.08
CA ASP A 144 19.86 -14.67 6.04
C ASP A 144 19.61 -15.15 4.61
N LYS A 145 20.15 -16.32 4.29
CA LYS A 145 20.00 -16.95 2.97
C LYS A 145 18.57 -17.42 2.67
N THR A 146 17.71 -17.56 3.69
CA THR A 146 16.30 -17.92 3.48
C THR A 146 15.55 -16.83 2.72
N LEU A 147 16.03 -15.57 2.76
CA LEU A 147 15.48 -14.47 1.97
C LEU A 147 15.57 -14.73 0.46
N VAL A 148 16.59 -15.45 0.00
CA VAL A 148 16.69 -15.85 -1.41
C VAL A 148 15.58 -16.82 -1.76
N GLN A 149 15.27 -17.77 -0.87
CA GLN A 149 14.19 -18.73 -1.08
C GLN A 149 12.83 -18.04 -1.09
N LEU A 150 12.60 -17.08 -0.17
CA LEU A 150 11.39 -16.25 -0.16
C LEU A 150 11.26 -15.43 -1.44
N LEU A 151 12.34 -14.79 -1.90
CA LEU A 151 12.37 -14.04 -3.15
C LEU A 151 12.01 -14.95 -4.34
N LEU A 152 12.66 -16.10 -4.47
CA LEU A 152 12.41 -17.05 -5.56
C LEU A 152 10.97 -17.58 -5.54
N ARG A 153 10.40 -17.81 -4.35
CA ARG A 153 9.00 -18.21 -4.18
C ARG A 153 8.02 -17.13 -4.65
N GLU A 154 8.24 -15.87 -4.28
CA GLU A 154 7.36 -14.78 -4.74
C GLU A 154 7.51 -14.52 -6.24
N LEU A 155 8.73 -14.66 -6.78
CA LEU A 155 8.97 -14.57 -8.23
C LEU A 155 8.31 -15.71 -9.00
N SER A 156 8.37 -16.95 -8.49
CA SER A 156 7.70 -18.09 -9.13
C SER A 156 6.18 -17.94 -9.08
N GLN A 157 5.63 -17.42 -7.97
CA GLN A 157 4.22 -17.06 -7.87
C GLN A 157 3.82 -15.99 -8.90
N LEU A 158 4.63 -14.94 -9.09
CA LEU A 158 4.34 -13.92 -10.10
C LEU A 158 4.47 -14.45 -11.54
N ALA A 159 5.40 -15.37 -11.77
CA ALA A 159 5.62 -16.00 -13.08
C ALA A 159 4.53 -17.02 -13.45
N SER A 160 3.78 -17.53 -12.47
CA SER A 160 2.70 -18.51 -12.70
C SER A 160 1.37 -17.88 -13.13
N ALA A 161 1.38 -16.72 -13.79
CA ALA A 161 0.16 -16.01 -14.22
C ALA A 161 -0.81 -16.85 -15.09
N GLY A 162 -0.33 -17.93 -15.72
CA GLY A 162 -1.16 -18.90 -16.45
C GLY A 162 -1.85 -19.98 -15.58
N ASP A 163 -1.47 -20.09 -14.31
CA ASP A 163 -2.04 -21.00 -13.32
C ASP A 163 -2.59 -20.18 -12.14
N ILE A 164 -3.92 -20.06 -12.08
CA ILE A 164 -4.59 -19.23 -11.09
C ILE A 164 -4.39 -19.72 -9.65
N GLU A 165 -4.20 -21.02 -9.44
CA GLU A 165 -4.00 -21.60 -8.12
C GLU A 165 -2.60 -21.21 -7.60
N ALA A 166 -1.57 -21.46 -8.41
CA ALA A 166 -0.21 -21.05 -8.09
C ALA A 166 -0.09 -19.53 -7.95
N PHE A 167 -0.66 -18.75 -8.86
CA PHE A 167 -0.59 -17.28 -8.87
C PHE A 167 -1.28 -16.65 -7.65
N SER A 168 -2.43 -17.19 -7.25
CA SER A 168 -3.19 -16.71 -6.09
C SER A 168 -2.61 -17.19 -4.75
N ASN A 169 -1.56 -18.03 -4.77
CA ASN A 169 -1.02 -18.73 -3.61
C ASN A 169 -2.10 -19.58 -2.92
N ASN A 170 -2.79 -20.42 -3.72
CA ASN A 170 -3.86 -21.33 -3.31
C ASN A 170 -5.10 -20.63 -2.72
N ARG A 171 -5.33 -19.34 -3.04
CA ARG A 171 -6.49 -18.57 -2.57
C ARG A 171 -7.69 -18.63 -3.52
N SER A 172 -7.56 -19.28 -4.67
CA SER A 172 -8.65 -19.46 -5.64
C SER A 172 -9.92 -20.04 -5.01
N LEU A 173 -9.80 -21.05 -4.13
CA LEU A 173 -10.92 -21.63 -3.39
C LEU A 173 -11.56 -20.64 -2.40
N LEU A 174 -10.77 -19.76 -1.78
CA LEU A 174 -11.31 -18.69 -0.93
C LEU A 174 -12.11 -17.67 -1.72
N TRP A 175 -11.62 -17.36 -2.91
CA TRP A 175 -12.29 -16.44 -3.81
C TRP A 175 -13.58 -17.02 -4.35
N GLN A 176 -13.60 -18.33 -4.64
CA GLN A 176 -14.81 -19.05 -4.99
C GLN A 176 -15.84 -19.03 -3.86
N ALA A 177 -15.44 -19.30 -2.61
CA ALA A 177 -16.34 -19.21 -1.46
C ALA A 177 -16.92 -17.79 -1.30
N ALA A 178 -16.08 -16.76 -1.40
CA ALA A 178 -16.52 -15.36 -1.32
C ALA A 178 -17.47 -14.98 -2.46
N TRP A 179 -17.23 -15.51 -3.65
CA TRP A 179 -18.12 -15.31 -4.79
C TRP A 179 -19.47 -16.00 -4.57
N ASN A 180 -19.50 -17.23 -4.08
CA ASN A 180 -20.73 -17.94 -3.75
C ASN A 180 -21.55 -17.19 -2.67
N MET A 181 -20.88 -16.66 -1.63
CA MET A 181 -21.51 -15.78 -0.63
C MET A 181 -22.11 -14.52 -1.28
N THR A 182 -21.39 -13.91 -2.22
CA THR A 182 -21.85 -12.73 -2.95
C THR A 182 -23.09 -13.06 -3.79
N GLN A 183 -23.11 -14.20 -4.48
CA GLN A 183 -24.28 -14.64 -5.25
C GLN A 183 -25.49 -14.92 -4.36
N ASN A 184 -25.28 -15.37 -3.13
CA ASN A 184 -26.35 -15.61 -2.16
C ASN A 184 -26.98 -14.32 -1.62
N SER A 185 -26.21 -13.25 -1.43
CA SER A 185 -26.73 -11.93 -1.00
C SER A 185 -26.08 -10.79 -1.81
N PRO A 186 -26.47 -10.59 -3.08
CA PRO A 186 -25.76 -9.68 -3.98
C PRO A 186 -25.99 -8.20 -3.70
N ILE A 187 -27.07 -7.85 -3.00
CA ILE A 187 -27.45 -6.45 -2.75
C ILE A 187 -26.99 -6.00 -1.37
N LEU A 188 -27.37 -6.72 -0.32
CA LEU A 188 -27.07 -6.32 1.06
C LEU A 188 -25.76 -6.92 1.58
N GLY A 189 -25.23 -7.93 0.89
CA GLY A 189 -24.14 -8.74 1.44
C GLY A 189 -24.56 -9.46 2.71
N HIS A 190 -23.56 -9.84 3.49
CA HIS A 190 -23.69 -10.61 4.73
C HIS A 190 -23.25 -9.81 5.96
N GLY A 191 -22.96 -8.52 5.80
CA GLY A 191 -22.43 -7.67 6.86
C GLY A 191 -20.92 -7.78 7.03
N TRP A 192 -20.34 -6.80 7.72
CA TRP A 192 -18.89 -6.68 7.89
C TRP A 192 -18.32 -7.82 8.75
N LYS A 193 -17.19 -8.40 8.33
CA LYS A 193 -16.51 -9.54 9.00
C LYS A 193 -17.31 -10.86 9.08
N SER A 194 -18.37 -11.01 8.30
CA SER A 194 -19.17 -12.24 8.22
C SER A 194 -18.47 -13.42 7.54
N PHE A 195 -17.43 -13.16 6.74
CA PHE A 195 -16.77 -14.18 5.91
C PHE A 195 -16.36 -15.43 6.71
N LYS A 196 -15.65 -15.27 7.83
CA LYS A 196 -15.18 -16.41 8.64
C LYS A 196 -16.32 -17.26 9.19
N GLU A 197 -17.38 -16.61 9.64
CA GLU A 197 -18.54 -17.27 10.25
C GLU A 197 -19.35 -18.04 9.22
N LEU A 198 -19.53 -17.46 8.03
CA LEU A 198 -20.30 -18.08 6.95
C LEU A 198 -19.48 -19.06 6.12
N PHE A 199 -18.15 -19.00 6.17
CA PHE A 199 -17.26 -19.83 5.35
C PHE A 199 -17.62 -21.32 5.36
N PRO A 200 -17.93 -21.97 6.51
CA PRO A 200 -18.30 -23.39 6.52
C PRO A 200 -19.50 -23.75 5.64
N ALA A 201 -20.48 -22.85 5.50
CA ALA A 201 -21.65 -23.07 4.64
C ALA A 201 -21.37 -22.89 3.14
N PHE A 202 -20.26 -22.22 2.80
CA PHE A 202 -19.87 -21.90 1.42
C PHE A 202 -18.50 -22.48 1.04
N ALA A 203 -17.91 -23.33 1.89
CA ALA A 203 -16.61 -23.90 1.67
C ALA A 203 -16.65 -24.81 0.43
N PRO A 204 -15.79 -24.57 -0.57
CA PRO A 204 -15.76 -25.41 -1.76
C PRO A 204 -15.28 -26.82 -1.41
N GLU A 205 -15.71 -27.79 -2.23
CA GLU A 205 -15.28 -29.17 -2.11
C GLU A 205 -13.75 -29.27 -2.13
N GLY A 206 -13.18 -30.08 -1.24
CA GLY A 206 -11.72 -30.21 -1.09
C GLY A 206 -11.06 -29.21 -0.14
N TRP A 207 -11.80 -28.26 0.46
CA TRP A 207 -11.25 -27.43 1.53
C TRP A 207 -10.99 -28.26 2.80
N LYS A 208 -9.72 -28.36 3.21
CA LYS A 208 -9.28 -29.18 4.35
C LYS A 208 -8.79 -28.38 5.56
N TRP A 209 -8.86 -27.04 5.47
CA TRP A 209 -8.29 -26.14 6.47
C TRP A 209 -9.39 -25.51 7.36
N GLY A 210 -8.99 -24.79 8.40
CA GLY A 210 -9.94 -24.00 9.19
C GLY A 210 -10.58 -22.85 8.41
N ALA A 211 -11.64 -22.26 8.96
CA ALA A 211 -12.30 -21.08 8.37
C ALA A 211 -11.36 -19.86 8.39
N PRO A 212 -10.97 -19.30 7.23
CA PRO A 212 -10.08 -18.16 7.18
C PRO A 212 -10.79 -16.88 7.65
N PRO A 213 -10.05 -15.89 8.17
CA PRO A 213 -10.64 -14.64 8.64
C PRO A 213 -11.18 -13.75 7.52
N ALA A 214 -10.64 -13.88 6.30
CA ALA A 214 -10.99 -13.03 5.15
C ALA A 214 -10.61 -13.73 3.82
N PRO A 215 -11.19 -13.29 2.67
CA PRO A 215 -10.85 -13.83 1.35
C PRO A 215 -9.49 -13.35 0.81
N HIS A 216 -8.78 -12.48 1.55
CA HIS A 216 -7.51 -11.88 1.11
C HIS A 216 -7.57 -11.15 -0.25
N ASN A 217 -8.74 -10.58 -0.55
CA ASN A 217 -9.00 -9.73 -1.71
C ASN A 217 -10.00 -8.65 -1.26
N GLY A 218 -9.57 -7.39 -1.29
CA GLY A 218 -10.38 -6.27 -0.79
C GLY A 218 -11.70 -6.08 -1.55
N TYR A 219 -11.74 -6.43 -2.84
CA TYR A 219 -12.98 -6.34 -3.63
C TYR A 219 -13.98 -7.42 -3.22
N LEU A 220 -13.53 -8.65 -3.05
CA LEU A 220 -14.37 -9.75 -2.55
C LEU A 220 -14.81 -9.49 -1.10
N THR A 221 -13.95 -8.90 -0.26
CA THR A 221 -14.35 -8.47 1.09
C THR A 221 -15.51 -7.47 1.05
N LEU A 222 -15.49 -6.49 0.14
CA LEU A 222 -16.57 -5.51 -0.01
C LEU A 222 -17.86 -6.16 -0.54
N LEU A 223 -17.75 -7.04 -1.54
CA LEU A 223 -18.89 -7.76 -2.11
C LEU A 223 -19.56 -8.67 -1.07
N VAL A 224 -18.78 -9.44 -0.30
CA VAL A 224 -19.32 -10.27 0.79
C VAL A 224 -19.95 -9.39 1.86
N SER A 225 -19.34 -8.25 2.20
CA SER A 225 -19.81 -7.43 3.32
C SER A 225 -21.08 -6.63 3.01
N GLY A 226 -21.22 -6.08 1.81
CA GLY A 226 -22.29 -5.14 1.47
C GLY A 226 -22.78 -5.22 0.02
N GLY A 227 -22.49 -6.33 -0.67
CA GLY A 227 -22.93 -6.57 -2.03
C GLY A 227 -22.34 -5.60 -3.07
N PHE A 228 -22.95 -5.61 -4.25
CA PHE A 228 -22.64 -4.68 -5.32
C PHE A 228 -22.82 -3.21 -4.95
N PRO A 229 -23.83 -2.78 -4.17
CA PRO A 229 -23.96 -1.38 -3.76
C PRO A 229 -22.73 -0.85 -3.02
N LEU A 230 -22.21 -1.58 -2.02
CA LEU A 230 -21.01 -1.17 -1.30
C LEU A 230 -19.77 -1.16 -2.19
N PHE A 231 -19.62 -2.19 -3.04
CA PHE A 231 -18.51 -2.29 -3.98
C PHE A 231 -18.51 -1.14 -4.99
N LEU A 232 -19.66 -0.82 -5.59
CA LEU A 232 -19.80 0.28 -6.55
C LEU A 232 -19.61 1.65 -5.88
N ALA A 233 -20.13 1.84 -4.66
CA ALA A 233 -19.89 3.06 -3.89
C ALA A 233 -18.40 3.27 -3.60
N TYR A 234 -17.67 2.20 -3.27
CA TYR A 234 -16.22 2.23 -3.10
C TYR A 234 -15.51 2.61 -4.40
N LEU A 235 -15.84 1.99 -5.53
CA LEU A 235 -15.24 2.33 -6.83
C LEU A 235 -15.53 3.78 -7.24
N ALA A 236 -16.76 4.25 -7.05
CA ALA A 236 -17.15 5.63 -7.30
C ALA A 236 -16.33 6.60 -6.43
N LEU A 237 -16.13 6.29 -5.15
CA LEU A 237 -15.30 7.10 -4.26
C LEU A 237 -13.85 7.16 -4.75
N GLN A 238 -13.27 6.02 -5.13
CA GLN A 238 -11.89 5.98 -5.64
C GLN A 238 -11.74 6.75 -6.95
N TRP A 239 -12.72 6.64 -7.86
CA TRP A 239 -12.77 7.43 -9.08
C TRP A 239 -12.77 8.94 -8.80
N ARG A 240 -13.60 9.41 -7.87
CA ARG A 240 -13.66 10.82 -7.48
C ARG A 240 -12.35 11.30 -6.85
N MET A 241 -11.65 10.46 -6.10
CA MET A 241 -10.33 10.78 -5.57
C MET A 241 -9.28 10.92 -6.67
N ILE A 242 -9.26 10.00 -7.65
CA ILE A 242 -8.36 10.06 -8.81
C ILE A 242 -8.61 11.34 -9.60
N GLU A 243 -9.87 11.63 -9.93
CA GLU A 243 -10.27 12.81 -10.68
C GLU A 243 -9.84 14.10 -9.96
N SER A 244 -10.12 14.19 -8.66
CA SER A 244 -9.79 15.35 -7.82
C SER A 244 -8.28 15.57 -7.72
N ALA A 245 -7.51 14.52 -7.45
CA ALA A 245 -6.05 14.59 -7.38
C ALA A 245 -5.42 14.95 -8.73
N TYR A 246 -5.94 14.40 -9.83
CA TYR A 246 -5.46 14.71 -11.17
C TYR A 246 -5.77 16.16 -11.59
N ARG A 247 -6.95 16.68 -11.26
CA ARG A 247 -7.29 18.11 -11.46
C ARG A 247 -6.35 19.02 -10.66
N ALA A 248 -6.10 18.69 -9.39
CA ALA A 248 -5.17 19.44 -8.55
C ALA A 248 -3.75 19.44 -9.10
N PHE A 249 -3.28 18.29 -9.61
CA PHE A 249 -1.99 18.20 -10.28
C PHE A 249 -1.91 19.13 -11.49
N LYS A 250 -2.93 19.14 -12.36
CA LYS A 250 -2.99 20.02 -13.55
C LYS A 250 -3.05 21.50 -13.18
N GLY A 251 -3.68 21.84 -12.05
CA GLY A 251 -3.71 23.20 -11.50
C GLY A 251 -2.37 23.69 -10.94
N GLY A 252 -1.35 22.83 -10.82
CA GLY A 252 0.01 23.19 -10.41
C GLY A 252 0.21 23.49 -8.91
N MET A 253 -0.85 23.85 -8.20
CA MET A 253 -0.80 24.08 -6.75
C MET A 253 -0.71 22.74 -6.00
N HIS A 254 0.19 22.66 -5.01
CA HIS A 254 0.43 21.44 -4.21
C HIS A 254 0.73 20.19 -5.06
N ARG A 255 1.39 20.35 -6.21
CA ARG A 255 1.69 19.28 -7.19
C ARG A 255 2.17 17.97 -6.57
N HIS A 256 3.15 18.00 -5.66
CA HIS A 256 3.66 16.78 -5.00
C HIS A 256 2.61 16.09 -4.12
N HIS A 257 1.76 16.84 -3.43
CA HIS A 257 0.65 16.27 -2.65
C HIS A 257 -0.40 15.62 -3.56
N ALA A 258 -0.70 16.28 -4.69
CA ALA A 258 -1.61 15.74 -5.69
C ALA A 258 -1.08 14.43 -6.29
N VAL A 259 0.22 14.37 -6.64
CA VAL A 259 0.84 13.13 -7.12
C VAL A 259 0.84 12.05 -6.04
N ALA A 260 1.19 12.37 -4.79
CA ALA A 260 1.12 11.42 -3.68
C ALA A 260 -0.29 10.82 -3.53
N ALA A 261 -1.31 11.66 -3.56
CA ALA A 261 -2.67 11.18 -3.41
C ALA A 261 -3.10 10.33 -4.63
N LEU A 262 -2.79 10.77 -5.84
CA LEU A 262 -3.11 10.07 -7.09
C LEU A 262 -2.43 8.69 -7.15
N SER A 263 -1.10 8.63 -7.00
CA SER A 263 -0.35 7.38 -7.10
C SER A 263 -0.74 6.40 -6.00
N LEU A 264 -1.06 6.90 -4.80
CA LEU A 264 -1.56 6.06 -3.71
C LEU A 264 -2.90 5.41 -4.05
N VAL A 265 -3.88 6.19 -4.53
CA VAL A 265 -5.22 5.65 -4.82
C VAL A 265 -5.14 4.58 -5.91
N VAL A 266 -4.37 4.82 -6.97
CA VAL A 266 -4.21 3.82 -8.05
C VAL A 266 -3.41 2.60 -7.57
N GLY A 267 -2.34 2.80 -6.81
CA GLY A 267 -1.55 1.69 -6.23
C GLY A 267 -2.37 0.84 -5.26
N GLN A 268 -3.25 1.46 -4.47
CA GLN A 268 -4.14 0.75 -3.55
C GLN A 268 -5.17 -0.10 -4.30
N LEU A 269 -5.71 0.37 -5.44
CA LEU A 269 -6.62 -0.43 -6.25
C LEU A 269 -5.96 -1.75 -6.67
N VAL A 270 -4.71 -1.69 -7.14
CA VAL A 270 -3.94 -2.89 -7.49
C VAL A 270 -3.65 -3.77 -6.26
N TYR A 271 -3.22 -3.17 -5.15
CA TYR A 271 -3.02 -3.91 -3.90
C TYR A 271 -4.29 -4.64 -3.43
N SER A 272 -5.47 -4.05 -3.69
CA SER A 272 -6.76 -4.62 -3.27
C SER A 272 -7.08 -5.97 -3.95
N MET A 273 -6.34 -6.36 -4.99
CA MET A 273 -6.47 -7.69 -5.61
C MET A 273 -5.87 -8.81 -4.76
N GLY A 274 -4.81 -8.52 -4.00
CA GLY A 274 -4.08 -9.50 -3.18
C GLY A 274 -4.14 -9.25 -1.68
N GLY A 275 -4.85 -8.19 -1.25
CA GLY A 275 -5.00 -7.81 0.14
C GLY A 275 -6.16 -6.85 0.37
N SER A 276 -6.41 -6.51 1.63
CA SER A 276 -7.46 -5.59 2.03
C SER A 276 -6.89 -4.57 3.02
N HIS A 277 -6.83 -3.31 2.60
CA HIS A 277 -6.44 -2.22 3.50
C HIS A 277 -7.45 -2.01 4.65
N PHE A 278 -8.68 -2.52 4.50
CA PHE A 278 -9.69 -2.51 5.56
C PHE A 278 -9.38 -3.52 6.67
N ASP A 279 -8.72 -4.64 6.34
CA ASP A 279 -8.34 -5.65 7.32
C ASP A 279 -7.16 -5.14 8.16
N ALA A 280 -6.27 -4.35 7.54
CA ALA A 280 -5.16 -3.66 8.20
C ALA A 280 -5.53 -2.25 8.73
N ARG A 281 -6.82 -1.94 8.93
CA ARG A 281 -7.29 -0.57 9.26
C ARG A 281 -6.59 0.07 10.46
N GLN A 282 -6.22 -0.72 11.47
CA GLN A 282 -5.56 -0.23 12.68
C GLN A 282 -4.13 0.25 12.41
N THR A 283 -3.50 -0.27 11.35
CA THR A 283 -2.10 -0.03 11.02
C THR A 283 -1.93 0.95 9.86
N VAL A 284 -2.80 0.88 8.85
CA VAL A 284 -2.67 1.68 7.62
C VAL A 284 -3.83 2.63 7.35
N GLY A 285 -4.97 2.43 8.05
CA GLY A 285 -6.20 3.17 7.77
C GLY A 285 -6.06 4.68 7.96
N CYS A 286 -5.40 5.14 9.02
CA CYS A 286 -5.24 6.57 9.27
C CYS A 286 -4.45 7.28 8.15
N ILE A 287 -3.38 6.65 7.66
CA ILE A 287 -2.54 7.19 6.57
C ILE A 287 -3.33 7.17 5.26
N ALA A 288 -3.96 6.03 4.94
CA ALA A 288 -4.80 5.85 3.76
C ALA A 288 -5.89 6.94 3.69
N TRP A 289 -6.73 7.03 4.74
CA TRP A 289 -7.85 7.97 4.78
C TRP A 289 -7.43 9.44 4.88
N ALA A 290 -6.26 9.75 5.43
CA ALA A 290 -5.72 11.11 5.44
C ALA A 290 -5.30 11.54 4.03
N LEU A 291 -4.54 10.71 3.32
CA LEU A 291 -4.06 10.99 1.95
C LEU A 291 -5.20 10.98 0.93
N MET A 292 -6.18 10.08 1.11
CA MET A 292 -7.43 10.09 0.34
C MET A 292 -8.29 11.32 0.63
N GLY A 293 -8.36 11.75 1.89
CA GLY A 293 -8.98 13.02 2.24
C GLY A 293 -8.31 14.20 1.54
N LEU A 294 -6.97 14.16 1.45
CA LEU A 294 -6.16 15.16 0.77
C LEU A 294 -6.47 15.23 -0.72
N ALA A 295 -6.63 14.07 -1.39
CA ALA A 295 -7.07 14.02 -2.79
C ALA A 295 -8.35 14.83 -3.02
N LEU A 296 -9.38 14.59 -2.20
CA LEU A 296 -10.68 15.24 -2.33
C LEU A 296 -10.63 16.73 -1.98
N ALA A 297 -9.85 17.11 -0.98
CA ALA A 297 -9.75 18.50 -0.56
C ALA A 297 -8.95 19.36 -1.56
N LEU A 298 -7.93 18.79 -2.22
CA LEU A 298 -7.10 19.47 -3.21
C LEU A 298 -7.84 19.88 -4.49
N GLY A 299 -8.86 19.12 -4.90
CA GLY A 299 -9.59 19.38 -6.15
C GLY A 299 -10.84 20.26 -6.01
N ARG A 300 -11.11 20.82 -4.82
CA ARG A 300 -12.26 21.72 -4.55
C ARG A 300 -12.01 23.20 -4.94
N LYS A 301 -11.24 23.44 -6.00
CA LYS A 301 -11.04 24.78 -6.56
C LYS A 301 -11.74 24.92 -7.90
#